data_AF-A0A7C3MEE8-F1
#
_entry.id   AF-A0A7C3MEE8-F1
#
_cell.length_a   1.000
_cell.length_b   1.000
_cell.length_c   1.000
_cell.angle_alpha   90.00
_cell.angle_beta   90.00
_cell.angle_gamma   90.00
#
_symmetry.space_group_name_H-M   'P 1'
#
loop_
_entity.id
_entity.type
_entity.pdbx_description
1 polymer ?
#
loop_
_entity_poly.entity_id
_entity_poly.type
_entity_poly.pdbx_seq_one_letter_code
_entity_poly.pdbx_strand_id
1 'polypeptide(L)'
;MGFLKRFTNFILPSLSTTYLLLILLLFLNPSAQFQGRDLLNLFIILLPFYTFSSFFLIFLITDILSFFLEKKFVDSFFNTKLISSLFSFISISIGILFLLNSRFFSIYIIPEVKKKIEIWSFILILIGFVTFFLVLKLKIPAIIYPIFYFLIFALLFFSSRERHWKEATTVSTVFEWVKGQRIVVLQMDGLTLDFIAPLTSEKKIPNFSYIMENGSWLMIKNFRPHDKETLFTTFNTGKYPYKHKGFGKCYKFKNVSPCLYLLPRFIFLYKLEIFGIFETQPLPSTSEGILSTLKYFKIPSYVIESSESKISSETILKFKNIIGEFPKNNLTDFLLNSFAQDEEVFQKALSTKQKSSPIYLHALFSGLDTVERRFWKYSRPEQPLMEEPSPLYSMVIDRYYDYYDSIIGSFLSTLKEDEVLIIYSPYGMSPIPLWKRILNFIYGTEEISAYHDNAPDGIAIFIGSSIEKGGFQGEAEIVDMAPTLLYLMGFPVAKDMDGSVIKKLIDPKILKRNPIFFIRSYESEISIRMMK
;
A
#
# COMPACT_ATOMS: atom_id res chain seq x y z
N MET A 1 -14.48 -44.89 18.61
CA MET A 1 -13.37 -45.25 17.68
C MET A 1 -13.23 -44.33 16.47
N GLY A 2 -14.32 -43.91 15.81
CA GLY A 2 -14.25 -43.15 14.54
C GLY A 2 -13.51 -41.81 14.63
N PHE A 3 -13.72 -41.05 15.71
CA PHE A 3 -13.01 -39.79 15.95
C PHE A 3 -11.49 -39.96 16.06
N LEU A 4 -11.02 -40.96 16.82
CA LEU A 4 -9.59 -41.27 16.98
C LEU A 4 -8.92 -41.63 15.64
N LYS A 5 -9.61 -42.38 14.77
CA LYS A 5 -9.13 -42.67 13.42
C LYS A 5 -9.01 -41.39 12.57
N ARG A 6 -9.99 -40.49 12.64
CA ARG A 6 -9.91 -39.19 11.94
C ARG A 6 -8.76 -38.34 12.46
N PHE A 7 -8.63 -38.26 13.78
CA PHE A 7 -7.57 -37.50 14.43
C PHE A 7 -6.18 -37.94 13.97
N THR A 8 -5.87 -39.23 14.02
CA THR A 8 -4.57 -39.77 13.58
C THR A 8 -4.25 -39.52 12.11
N ASN A 9 -5.27 -39.42 11.24
CA ASN A 9 -5.09 -39.16 9.81
C ASN A 9 -4.98 -37.65 9.48
N PHE A 10 -5.61 -36.77 10.27
CA PHE A 10 -5.74 -35.36 9.92
C PHE A 10 -4.72 -34.46 10.64
N ILE A 11 -4.22 -34.87 11.81
CA ILE A 11 -3.36 -34.02 12.63
C ILE A 11 -2.05 -33.63 11.93
N LEU A 12 -1.36 -34.59 11.30
CA LEU A 12 -0.07 -34.35 10.67
C LEU A 12 -0.20 -33.46 9.40
N PRO A 13 -1.16 -33.71 8.48
CA PRO A 13 -1.46 -32.74 7.42
C PRO A 13 -1.81 -31.35 7.97
N SER A 14 -2.64 -31.26 9.01
CA SER A 14 -3.05 -29.97 9.57
C SER A 14 -1.89 -29.19 10.19
N LEU A 15 -0.96 -29.86 10.86
CA LEU A 15 0.29 -29.25 11.37
C LEU A 15 1.17 -28.74 10.22
N SER A 16 1.22 -29.46 9.10
CA SER A 16 1.98 -29.05 7.93
C SER A 16 1.47 -27.73 7.32
N THR A 17 0.15 -27.49 7.39
CA THR A 17 -0.45 -26.22 7.00
C THR A 17 0.16 -25.05 7.80
N THR A 18 0.17 -25.14 9.14
CA THR A 18 0.77 -24.11 9.99
C THR A 18 2.26 -23.93 9.71
N TYR A 19 2.98 -25.03 9.54
CA TYR A 19 4.42 -24.99 9.26
C TYR A 19 4.75 -24.28 7.93
N LEU A 20 4.03 -24.60 6.85
CA LEU A 20 4.25 -23.95 5.56
C LEU A 20 3.82 -22.48 5.57
N LEU A 21 2.78 -22.12 6.32
CA LEU A 21 2.39 -20.71 6.52
C LEU A 21 3.43 -19.92 7.31
N LEU A 22 4.08 -20.55 8.30
CA LEU A 22 5.23 -19.96 8.98
C LEU A 22 6.38 -19.71 7.99
N ILE A 23 6.68 -20.67 7.09
CA ILE A 23 7.70 -20.46 6.05
C ILE A 23 7.35 -19.28 5.13
N LEU A 24 6.08 -19.14 4.72
CA LEU A 24 5.64 -17.98 3.94
C LEU A 24 5.91 -16.66 4.69
N LEU A 25 5.57 -16.62 5.98
CA LEU A 25 5.82 -15.45 6.84
C LEU A 25 7.31 -15.08 6.87
N LEU A 26 8.20 -16.07 6.95
CA LEU A 26 9.65 -15.84 6.90
C LEU A 26 10.10 -15.28 5.56
N PHE A 27 9.63 -15.86 4.46
CA PHE A 27 9.97 -15.37 3.11
C PHE A 27 9.50 -13.94 2.85
N LEU A 28 8.34 -13.55 3.41
CA LEU A 28 7.84 -12.18 3.31
C LEU A 28 8.65 -11.20 4.17
N ASN A 29 9.41 -11.67 5.16
CA ASN A 29 10.17 -10.80 6.08
C ASN A 29 11.66 -11.18 6.11
N PRO A 30 12.37 -11.09 4.96
CA PRO A 30 13.77 -11.53 4.86
C PRO A 30 14.74 -10.69 5.69
N SER A 31 14.34 -9.50 6.15
CA SER A 31 15.12 -8.62 7.03
C SER A 31 14.98 -8.97 8.52
N ALA A 32 13.94 -9.69 8.91
CA ALA A 32 13.69 -10.02 10.31
C ALA A 32 14.63 -11.12 10.80
N GLN A 33 15.34 -10.83 11.89
CA GLN A 33 16.26 -11.79 12.51
C GLN A 33 15.52 -12.66 13.52
N PHE A 34 15.09 -13.85 13.11
CA PHE A 34 14.44 -14.82 14.00
C PHE A 34 15.47 -15.72 14.69
N GLN A 35 15.42 -15.77 16.02
CA GLN A 35 16.07 -16.81 16.81
C GLN A 35 15.23 -18.08 16.84
N GLY A 36 15.81 -19.22 17.22
CA GLY A 36 15.08 -20.49 17.29
C GLY A 36 13.85 -20.42 18.21
N ARG A 37 13.94 -19.66 19.31
CA ARG A 37 12.83 -19.41 20.24
C ARG A 37 11.70 -18.61 19.59
N ASP A 38 12.04 -17.61 18.77
CA ASP A 38 11.04 -16.79 18.06
C ASP A 38 10.21 -17.63 17.09
N LEU A 39 10.86 -18.53 16.36
CA LEU A 39 10.20 -19.43 15.41
C LEU A 39 9.24 -20.39 16.12
N LEU A 40 9.66 -20.93 17.27
CA LEU A 40 8.82 -21.80 18.10
C LEU A 40 7.61 -21.03 18.66
N ASN A 41 7.83 -19.79 19.15
CA ASN A 41 6.75 -18.96 19.66
C ASN A 41 5.75 -18.60 18.54
N LEU A 42 6.22 -18.19 17.36
CA LEU A 42 5.35 -17.95 16.21
C LEU A 42 4.58 -19.21 15.83
N PHE A 43 5.23 -20.37 15.78
CA PHE A 43 4.55 -21.63 15.47
C PHE A 43 3.43 -21.93 16.47
N ILE A 44 3.69 -21.81 17.77
CA ILE A 44 2.70 -22.02 18.84
C ILE A 44 1.53 -21.04 18.72
N ILE A 45 1.80 -19.76 18.43
CA ILE A 45 0.78 -18.73 18.25
C ILE A 45 -0.13 -19.06 17.05
N LEU A 46 0.46 -19.51 15.94
CA LEU A 46 -0.27 -19.79 14.70
C LEU A 46 -1.02 -21.14 14.75
N LEU A 47 -0.59 -22.06 15.58
CA LEU A 47 -1.14 -23.41 15.70
C LEU A 47 -2.66 -23.45 15.96
N PRO A 48 -3.23 -22.79 16.99
CA PRO A 48 -4.67 -22.86 17.27
C PRO A 48 -5.53 -22.27 16.15
N PHE A 49 -5.00 -21.40 15.31
CA PHE A 49 -5.75 -20.83 14.18
C PHE A 49 -5.66 -21.74 12.97
N TYR A 50 -4.45 -22.07 12.54
CA TYR A 50 -4.26 -22.72 11.24
C TYR A 50 -4.33 -24.24 11.33
N THR A 51 -3.83 -24.86 12.41
CA THR A 51 -3.95 -26.32 12.57
C THR A 51 -5.40 -26.70 12.86
N PHE A 52 -6.08 -25.97 13.76
CA PHE A 52 -7.48 -26.27 14.09
C PHE A 52 -8.42 -26.01 12.90
N SER A 53 -8.31 -24.86 12.24
CA SER A 53 -9.14 -24.56 11.07
C SER A 53 -8.85 -25.53 9.91
N SER A 54 -7.58 -25.88 9.66
CA SER A 54 -7.24 -26.89 8.65
C SER A 54 -7.82 -28.26 9.02
N PHE A 55 -7.73 -28.67 10.29
CA PHE A 55 -8.28 -29.93 10.75
C PHE A 55 -9.79 -30.00 10.57
N PHE A 56 -10.49 -28.94 10.97
CA PHE A 56 -11.95 -28.84 10.84
C PHE A 56 -12.37 -28.81 9.37
N LEU A 57 -11.66 -28.06 8.53
CA LEU A 57 -11.94 -28.01 7.09
C LEU A 57 -11.73 -29.38 6.42
N ILE A 58 -10.65 -30.07 6.74
CA ILE A 58 -10.39 -31.43 6.24
C ILE A 58 -11.50 -32.39 6.72
N PHE A 59 -11.88 -32.30 8.00
CA PHE A 59 -12.96 -33.10 8.55
C PHE A 59 -14.28 -32.89 7.77
N LEU A 60 -14.67 -31.63 7.58
CA LEU A 60 -15.91 -31.27 6.88
C LEU A 60 -15.89 -31.69 5.41
N ILE A 61 -14.80 -31.43 4.69
CA ILE A 61 -14.65 -31.85 3.29
C ILE A 61 -14.70 -33.36 3.16
N THR A 62 -14.00 -34.11 4.02
CA THR A 62 -14.01 -35.58 3.96
C THR A 62 -15.39 -36.16 4.27
N ASP A 63 -16.18 -35.53 5.14
CA ASP A 63 -17.57 -35.94 5.39
C ASP A 63 -18.50 -35.65 4.22
N ILE A 64 -18.42 -34.45 3.65
CA ILE A 64 -19.19 -34.08 2.45
C ILE A 64 -18.86 -35.04 1.30
N LEU A 65 -17.57 -35.31 1.06
CA LEU A 65 -17.15 -36.26 0.03
C LEU A 65 -17.60 -37.69 0.36
N SER A 66 -17.56 -38.11 1.62
CA SER A 66 -18.05 -39.44 2.03
C SER A 66 -19.54 -39.59 1.77
N PHE A 67 -20.32 -38.52 1.98
CA PHE A 67 -21.75 -38.46 1.73
C PHE A 67 -22.06 -38.59 0.24
N PHE A 68 -21.44 -37.75 -0.62
CA PHE A 68 -21.71 -37.75 -2.05
C PHE A 68 -21.18 -38.97 -2.80
N LEU A 69 -20.06 -39.55 -2.35
CA LEU A 69 -19.42 -40.70 -3.01
C LEU A 69 -19.82 -42.04 -2.37
N GLU A 70 -20.70 -42.02 -1.37
CA GLU A 70 -21.14 -43.19 -0.59
C GLU A 70 -19.97 -44.07 -0.11
N LYS A 71 -18.82 -43.43 0.18
CA LYS A 71 -17.55 -44.11 0.45
C LYS A 71 -16.95 -43.63 1.75
N LYS A 72 -16.58 -44.56 2.64
CA LYS A 72 -15.81 -44.23 3.85
C LYS A 72 -14.35 -43.97 3.48
N PHE A 73 -13.93 -42.71 3.58
CA PHE A 73 -12.53 -42.32 3.39
C PHE A 73 -11.65 -42.63 4.61
N VAL A 74 -12.22 -42.64 5.82
CA VAL A 74 -11.51 -42.94 7.07
C VAL A 74 -11.96 -44.30 7.61
N ASP A 75 -11.19 -45.32 7.29
CA ASP A 75 -11.45 -46.72 7.63
C ASP A 75 -10.48 -47.28 8.68
N SER A 76 -9.26 -46.74 8.72
CA SER A 76 -8.11 -47.23 9.49
C SER A 76 -7.36 -46.11 10.20
N PHE A 77 -6.60 -46.48 11.24
CA PHE A 77 -5.58 -45.60 11.82
C PHE A 77 -4.41 -45.47 10.83
N PHE A 78 -3.88 -44.26 10.64
CA PHE A 78 -2.75 -44.00 9.75
C PHE A 78 -2.96 -44.52 8.30
N ASN A 79 -4.11 -44.19 7.70
CA ASN A 79 -4.38 -44.42 6.29
C ASN A 79 -3.43 -43.58 5.44
N THR A 80 -2.34 -44.21 4.99
CA THR A 80 -1.24 -43.55 4.27
C THR A 80 -1.68 -42.94 2.94
N LYS A 81 -2.67 -43.54 2.25
CA LYS A 81 -3.23 -42.98 1.01
C LYS A 81 -3.97 -41.67 1.28
N LEU A 82 -4.83 -41.65 2.31
CA LEU A 82 -5.54 -40.45 2.72
C LEU A 82 -4.58 -39.35 3.16
N ILE A 83 -3.61 -39.68 4.02
CA ILE A 83 -2.59 -38.75 4.49
C ILE A 83 -1.81 -38.14 3.31
N SER A 84 -1.38 -38.96 2.35
CA SER A 84 -0.65 -38.50 1.17
C SER A 84 -1.48 -37.59 0.26
N SER A 85 -2.76 -37.93 0.06
CA SER A 85 -3.69 -37.07 -0.70
C SER A 85 -3.95 -35.73 -0.02
N LEU A 86 -4.04 -35.71 1.32
CA LEU A 86 -4.17 -34.47 2.09
C LEU A 86 -2.91 -33.61 1.98
N PHE A 87 -1.71 -34.19 2.11
CA PHE A 87 -0.46 -33.48 1.89
C PHE A 87 -0.34 -32.90 0.47
N SER A 88 -0.79 -33.66 -0.53
CA SER A 88 -0.88 -33.18 -1.91
C SER A 88 -1.75 -31.93 -2.02
N PHE A 89 -3.00 -32.01 -1.52
CA PHE A 89 -3.93 -30.90 -1.59
C PHE A 89 -3.42 -29.65 -0.84
N ILE A 90 -2.86 -29.85 0.35
CA ILE A 90 -2.25 -28.77 1.14
C ILE A 90 -1.08 -28.14 0.37
N SER A 91 -0.20 -28.93 -0.23
CA SER A 91 0.96 -28.41 -0.96
C SER A 91 0.57 -27.59 -2.18
N ILE A 92 -0.44 -28.03 -2.94
CA ILE A 92 -1.01 -27.24 -4.05
C ILE A 92 -1.61 -25.94 -3.52
N SER A 93 -2.45 -26.03 -2.48
CA SER A 93 -3.18 -24.87 -1.93
C SER A 93 -2.22 -23.84 -1.35
N ILE A 94 -1.23 -24.27 -0.56
CA ILE A 94 -0.21 -23.40 0.02
C ILE A 94 0.74 -22.86 -1.06
N GLY A 95 1.13 -23.67 -2.05
CA GLY A 95 1.93 -23.20 -3.19
C GLY A 95 1.22 -22.09 -3.97
N ILE A 96 -0.09 -22.20 -4.19
CA ILE A 96 -0.90 -21.12 -4.77
C ILE A 96 -0.90 -19.89 -3.84
N LEU A 97 -1.04 -20.07 -2.53
CA LEU A 97 -0.98 -18.96 -1.56
C LEU A 97 0.37 -18.24 -1.58
N PHE A 98 1.49 -18.96 -1.75
CA PHE A 98 2.81 -18.35 -1.93
C PHE A 98 2.86 -17.50 -3.21
N LEU A 99 2.34 -17.98 -4.34
CA LEU A 99 2.26 -17.20 -5.59
C LEU A 99 1.42 -15.93 -5.42
N LEU A 100 0.24 -16.06 -4.81
CA LEU A 100 -0.67 -14.93 -4.60
C LEU A 100 -0.01 -13.85 -3.73
N ASN A 101 0.70 -14.26 -2.67
CA ASN A 101 1.43 -13.33 -1.80
C ASN A 101 2.65 -12.71 -2.49
N SER A 102 3.43 -13.49 -3.24
CA SER A 102 4.57 -12.99 -4.03
C SER A 102 4.15 -11.93 -5.06
N ARG A 103 3.02 -12.16 -5.74
CA ARG A 103 2.45 -11.19 -6.68
C ARG A 103 1.94 -9.95 -5.96
N PHE A 104 1.22 -10.13 -4.86
CA PHE A 104 0.64 -9.03 -4.10
C PHE A 104 1.69 -8.10 -3.50
N PHE A 105 2.76 -8.66 -2.92
CA PHE A 105 3.86 -7.91 -2.31
C PHE A 105 5.06 -7.74 -3.25
N SER A 106 4.84 -7.82 -4.57
CA SER A 106 5.93 -7.87 -5.56
C SER A 106 6.92 -6.71 -5.50
N ILE A 107 6.45 -5.53 -5.08
CA ILE A 107 7.22 -4.28 -4.94
C ILE A 107 7.72 -4.07 -3.50
N TYR A 108 7.32 -4.92 -2.55
CA TYR A 108 7.78 -4.89 -1.16
C TYR A 108 8.90 -5.89 -0.87
N ILE A 109 9.05 -6.88 -1.73
CA ILE A 109 10.02 -7.96 -1.58
C ILE A 109 11.17 -7.76 -2.56
N ILE A 110 12.39 -7.96 -2.07
CA ILE A 110 13.61 -7.95 -2.88
C ILE A 110 13.47 -8.95 -4.06
N PRO A 111 13.80 -8.57 -5.31
CA PRO A 111 13.57 -9.41 -6.49
C PRO A 111 14.12 -10.84 -6.39
N GLU A 112 15.27 -11.02 -5.76
CA GLU A 112 15.90 -12.33 -5.51
C GLU A 112 15.05 -13.20 -4.58
N VAL A 113 14.50 -12.62 -3.51
CA VAL A 113 13.62 -13.32 -2.56
C VAL A 113 12.29 -13.65 -3.23
N LYS A 114 11.72 -12.71 -4.01
CA LYS A 114 10.50 -12.92 -4.79
C LYS A 114 10.64 -14.13 -5.73
N LYS A 115 11.73 -14.19 -6.50
CA LYS A 115 12.03 -15.32 -7.40
C LYS A 115 12.10 -16.64 -6.64
N LYS A 116 12.69 -16.66 -5.43
CA LYS A 116 12.71 -17.85 -4.59
C LYS A 116 11.31 -18.29 -4.15
N ILE A 117 10.47 -17.35 -3.72
CA ILE A 117 9.08 -17.65 -3.36
C ILE A 117 8.36 -18.29 -4.54
N GLU A 118 8.51 -17.72 -5.75
CA GLU A 118 7.89 -18.25 -6.97
C GLU A 118 8.39 -19.67 -7.30
N ILE A 119 9.71 -19.90 -7.27
CA ILE A 119 10.30 -21.24 -7.48
C ILE A 119 9.74 -22.25 -6.48
N TRP A 120 9.76 -21.91 -5.20
CA TRP A 120 9.26 -22.80 -4.14
C TRP A 120 7.75 -23.04 -4.23
N SER A 121 6.99 -22.05 -4.70
CA SER A 121 5.58 -22.23 -5.02
C SER A 121 5.37 -23.26 -6.12
N PHE A 122 6.11 -23.16 -7.23
CA PHE A 122 6.04 -24.11 -8.32
C PHE A 122 6.45 -25.52 -7.89
N ILE A 123 7.51 -25.62 -7.07
CA ILE A 123 7.95 -26.89 -6.49
C ILE A 123 6.84 -27.52 -5.63
N LEU A 124 6.23 -26.75 -4.72
CA LEU A 124 5.12 -27.24 -3.88
C LEU A 124 3.91 -27.70 -4.69
N ILE A 125 3.52 -26.94 -5.71
CA ILE A 125 2.42 -27.28 -6.62
C ILE A 125 2.75 -28.56 -7.40
N LEU A 126 3.95 -28.64 -7.97
CA LEU A 126 4.40 -29.79 -8.75
C LEU A 126 4.45 -31.06 -7.89
N ILE A 127 5.03 -30.99 -6.70
CA ILE A 127 5.08 -32.12 -5.76
C ILE A 127 3.67 -32.56 -5.38
N GLY A 128 2.77 -31.61 -5.15
CA GLY A 128 1.36 -31.90 -4.92
C GLY A 128 0.76 -32.71 -6.09
N PHE A 129 0.84 -32.22 -7.32
CA PHE A 129 0.33 -32.95 -8.49
C PHE A 129 0.98 -34.32 -8.70
N VAL A 130 2.30 -34.42 -8.54
CA VAL A 130 3.04 -35.68 -8.67
C VAL A 130 2.57 -36.66 -7.59
N THR A 131 2.50 -36.25 -6.33
CA THR A 131 2.03 -37.12 -5.24
C THR A 131 0.58 -37.56 -5.44
N PHE A 132 -0.31 -36.66 -5.88
CA PHE A 132 -1.69 -37.02 -6.26
C PHE A 132 -1.72 -38.09 -7.34
N PHE A 133 -0.96 -37.91 -8.43
CA PHE A 133 -0.91 -38.84 -9.55
C PHE A 133 -0.33 -40.20 -9.14
N LEU A 134 0.77 -40.20 -8.39
CA LEU A 134 1.43 -41.42 -7.94
C LEU A 134 0.55 -42.23 -6.96
N VAL A 135 -0.18 -41.56 -6.07
CA VAL A 135 -1.14 -42.18 -5.14
C VAL A 135 -2.32 -42.82 -5.90
N LEU A 136 -2.78 -42.19 -6.99
CA LEU A 136 -3.90 -42.69 -7.79
C LEU A 136 -3.51 -43.80 -8.76
N LYS A 137 -2.35 -43.71 -9.43
CA LYS A 137 -1.99 -44.62 -10.54
C LYS A 137 -0.94 -45.68 -10.22
N LEU A 138 0.08 -45.37 -9.43
CA LEU A 138 1.33 -46.15 -9.45
C LEU A 138 1.53 -47.08 -8.25
N LYS A 139 0.57 -47.15 -7.31
CA LYS A 139 0.58 -48.07 -6.13
C LYS A 139 1.89 -48.04 -5.31
N ILE A 140 2.70 -46.99 -5.44
CA ILE A 140 3.93 -46.77 -4.67
C ILE A 140 3.56 -46.71 -3.17
N PRO A 141 4.38 -47.28 -2.26
CA PRO A 141 4.07 -47.29 -0.84
C PRO A 141 3.94 -45.86 -0.32
N ALA A 142 2.73 -45.54 0.15
CA ALA A 142 2.37 -44.19 0.56
C ALA A 142 3.11 -43.69 1.83
N ILE A 143 4.00 -44.52 2.40
CA ILE A 143 4.90 -44.16 3.50
C ILE A 143 6.10 -43.32 3.03
N ILE A 144 6.43 -43.34 1.73
CA ILE A 144 7.57 -42.58 1.18
C ILE A 144 7.22 -41.08 1.08
N TYR A 145 5.96 -40.74 0.82
CA TYR A 145 5.56 -39.34 0.61
C TYR A 145 5.74 -38.45 1.85
N PRO A 146 5.35 -38.86 3.07
CA PRO A 146 5.61 -38.06 4.27
C PRO A 146 7.10 -37.77 4.51
N ILE A 147 7.98 -38.74 4.23
CA ILE A 147 9.44 -38.57 4.35
C ILE A 147 9.95 -37.56 3.30
N PHE A 148 9.45 -37.67 2.07
CA PHE A 148 9.78 -36.74 0.99
C PHE A 148 9.32 -35.31 1.32
N TYR A 149 8.09 -35.15 1.81
CA TYR A 149 7.57 -33.86 2.28
C TYR A 149 8.44 -33.27 3.39
N PHE A 150 8.87 -34.09 4.36
CA PHE A 150 9.77 -33.63 5.42
C PHE A 150 11.09 -33.08 4.87
N LEU A 151 11.72 -33.76 3.91
CA LEU A 151 12.97 -33.29 3.28
C LEU A 151 12.77 -31.97 2.54
N ILE A 152 11.69 -31.84 1.77
CA ILE A 152 11.36 -30.60 1.04
C ILE A 152 11.09 -29.46 2.00
N PHE A 153 10.34 -29.73 3.08
CA PHE A 153 10.02 -28.75 4.11
C PHE A 153 11.28 -28.27 4.83
N ALA A 154 12.23 -29.18 5.11
CA ALA A 154 13.54 -28.81 5.63
C ALA A 154 14.33 -27.93 4.66
N LEU A 155 14.37 -28.28 3.36
CA LEU A 155 15.06 -27.46 2.34
C LEU A 155 14.43 -26.06 2.19
N LEU A 156 13.11 -25.98 2.17
CA LEU A 156 12.35 -24.73 2.19
C LEU A 156 12.74 -23.85 3.38
N PHE A 157 12.83 -24.45 4.57
CA PHE A 157 13.21 -23.76 5.79
C PHE A 157 14.65 -23.25 5.74
N PHE A 158 15.61 -24.02 5.21
CA PHE A 158 16.98 -23.50 5.05
C PHE A 158 17.03 -22.37 4.03
N SER A 159 16.31 -22.50 2.92
CA SER A 159 16.26 -21.46 1.88
C SER A 159 15.64 -20.15 2.37
N SER A 160 14.72 -20.18 3.34
CA SER A 160 14.12 -18.97 3.91
C SER A 160 15.04 -18.24 4.88
N ARG A 161 16.15 -18.86 5.31
CA ARG A 161 17.14 -18.27 6.23
C ARG A 161 18.30 -17.55 5.54
N GLU A 162 18.41 -17.61 4.21
CA GLU A 162 19.46 -16.91 3.48
C GLU A 162 19.34 -15.39 3.59
N ARG A 163 20.47 -14.71 3.87
CA ARG A 163 20.53 -13.26 4.07
C ARG A 163 20.76 -12.54 2.74
N HIS A 164 19.98 -11.48 2.50
CA HIS A 164 20.08 -10.64 1.31
C HIS A 164 20.19 -9.16 1.71
N TRP A 165 21.33 -8.77 2.29
CA TRP A 165 21.70 -7.37 2.45
C TRP A 165 23.20 -7.23 2.19
N LYS A 166 23.55 -6.42 1.18
CA LYS A 166 24.90 -5.86 1.02
C LYS A 166 24.82 -4.40 1.45
N GLU A 167 25.70 -4.00 2.37
CA GLU A 167 25.86 -2.59 2.72
C GLU A 167 26.39 -1.82 1.51
N ALA A 168 25.88 -0.60 1.33
CA ALA A 168 26.39 0.29 0.31
C ALA A 168 27.79 0.79 0.73
N THR A 169 28.77 0.61 -0.16
CA THR A 169 30.11 1.19 0.03
C THR A 169 30.04 2.71 -0.11
N THR A 170 30.54 3.42 0.89
CA THR A 170 30.63 4.88 0.91
C THR A 170 31.66 5.40 -0.10
N VAL A 171 31.27 6.39 -0.90
CA VAL A 171 32.18 7.22 -1.69
C VAL A 171 31.64 8.65 -1.61
N SER A 172 32.49 9.60 -1.23
CA SER A 172 32.12 11.00 -1.15
C SER A 172 32.15 11.67 -2.52
N THR A 173 31.14 12.47 -2.81
CA THR A 173 31.11 13.36 -3.98
C THR A 173 30.78 14.77 -3.53
N VAL A 174 31.52 15.75 -4.03
CA VAL A 174 31.26 17.17 -3.79
C VAL A 174 30.38 17.69 -4.93
N PHE A 175 29.27 18.33 -4.59
CA PHE A 175 28.35 18.97 -5.55
C PHE A 175 28.15 20.44 -5.18
N GLU A 176 28.03 21.31 -6.19
CA GLU A 176 27.69 22.72 -5.99
C GLU A 176 26.21 22.93 -6.32
N TRP A 177 25.43 23.35 -5.32
CA TRP A 177 23.99 23.54 -5.51
C TRP A 177 23.69 24.93 -6.08
N VAL A 178 22.99 24.94 -7.21
CA VAL A 178 22.40 26.13 -7.81
C VAL A 178 20.91 26.09 -7.53
N LYS A 179 20.40 27.12 -6.83
CA LYS A 179 19.00 27.20 -6.43
C LYS A 179 18.08 27.12 -7.66
N GLY A 180 17.25 26.08 -7.71
CA GLY A 180 16.20 25.92 -8.70
C GLY A 180 14.87 26.55 -8.28
N GLN A 181 13.77 25.92 -8.71
CA GLN A 181 12.40 26.33 -8.42
C GLN A 181 12.01 26.03 -6.98
N ARG A 182 11.11 26.83 -6.41
CA ARG A 182 10.38 26.48 -5.19
C ARG A 182 9.24 25.53 -5.54
N ILE A 183 9.05 24.50 -4.75
CA ILE A 183 8.04 23.46 -4.97
C ILE A 183 6.94 23.58 -3.92
N VAL A 184 5.70 23.65 -4.38
CA VAL A 184 4.50 23.54 -3.54
C VAL A 184 3.71 22.33 -4.00
N VAL A 185 3.58 21.32 -3.14
CA VAL A 185 2.79 20.12 -3.39
C VAL A 185 1.52 20.17 -2.54
N LEU A 186 0.37 20.12 -3.20
CA LEU A 186 -0.93 19.88 -2.60
C LEU A 186 -1.27 18.41 -2.84
N GLN A 187 -0.97 17.55 -1.87
CA GLN A 187 -1.35 16.15 -1.94
C GLN A 187 -2.80 16.02 -1.49
N MET A 188 -3.68 15.65 -2.40
CA MET A 188 -5.11 15.50 -2.20
C MET A 188 -5.46 14.01 -2.38
N ASP A 189 -5.49 13.25 -1.29
CA ASP A 189 -5.74 11.80 -1.34
C ASP A 189 -7.15 11.52 -1.88
N GLY A 190 -7.25 10.60 -2.85
CA GLY A 190 -8.53 10.15 -3.41
C GLY A 190 -9.02 10.92 -4.63
N LEU A 191 -8.23 11.86 -5.19
CA LEU A 191 -8.59 12.49 -6.46
C LEU A 191 -8.73 11.43 -7.55
N THR A 192 -9.94 11.32 -8.10
CA THR A 192 -10.27 10.33 -9.12
C THR A 192 -10.61 11.04 -10.42
N LEU A 193 -9.92 10.66 -11.51
CA LEU A 193 -10.13 11.28 -12.83
C LEU A 193 -11.59 11.17 -13.30
N ASP A 194 -12.29 10.09 -12.93
CA ASP A 194 -13.71 9.87 -13.24
C ASP A 194 -14.67 10.89 -12.59
N PHE A 195 -14.22 11.65 -11.58
CA PHE A 195 -14.93 12.81 -11.04
C PHE A 195 -14.40 14.11 -11.65
N ILE A 196 -13.07 14.26 -11.80
CA ILE A 196 -12.48 15.49 -12.32
C ILE A 196 -12.90 15.75 -13.77
N ALA A 197 -12.87 14.73 -14.64
CA ALA A 197 -13.18 14.87 -16.06
C ALA A 197 -14.61 15.39 -16.33
N PRO A 198 -15.69 14.82 -15.76
CA PRO A 198 -17.02 15.38 -15.96
C PRO A 198 -17.17 16.77 -15.35
N LEU A 199 -16.67 17.01 -14.12
CA LEU A 199 -16.81 18.31 -13.45
C LEU A 199 -16.06 19.44 -14.18
N THR A 200 -14.89 19.16 -14.77
CA THR A 200 -14.16 20.12 -15.64
C THR A 200 -14.91 20.37 -16.94
N SER A 201 -15.47 19.33 -17.57
CA SER A 201 -16.27 19.48 -18.81
C SER A 201 -17.53 20.33 -18.61
N GLU A 202 -18.14 20.23 -17.43
CA GLU A 202 -19.30 21.02 -17.00
C GLU A 202 -18.91 22.40 -16.46
N LYS A 203 -17.62 22.73 -16.39
CA LYS A 203 -17.06 23.98 -15.82
C LYS A 203 -17.45 24.23 -14.36
N LYS A 204 -17.70 23.18 -13.59
CA LYS A 204 -18.00 23.27 -12.14
C LYS A 204 -16.75 23.52 -11.30
N ILE A 205 -15.61 22.97 -11.73
CA ILE A 205 -14.29 23.14 -11.09
C ILE A 205 -13.32 23.92 -12.01
N PRO A 206 -13.45 25.27 -12.06
CA PRO A 206 -12.72 26.09 -13.02
C PRO A 206 -11.20 26.13 -12.78
N ASN A 207 -10.73 26.03 -11.54
CA ASN A 207 -9.29 26.04 -11.26
C ASN A 207 -8.63 24.75 -11.70
N PHE A 208 -9.26 23.59 -11.48
CA PHE A 208 -8.85 22.31 -12.05
C PHE A 208 -8.78 22.37 -13.58
N SER A 209 -9.84 22.92 -14.22
CA SER A 209 -9.88 23.09 -15.67
C SER A 209 -8.69 23.93 -16.16
N TYR A 210 -8.45 25.07 -15.51
CA TYR A 210 -7.35 25.97 -15.84
C TYR A 210 -5.97 25.30 -15.73
N ILE A 211 -5.69 24.55 -14.64
CA ILE A 211 -4.38 23.90 -14.46
C ILE A 211 -4.18 22.72 -15.42
N MET A 212 -5.25 22.00 -15.78
CA MET A 212 -5.16 20.92 -16.74
C MET A 212 -4.94 21.44 -18.17
N GLU A 213 -5.48 22.61 -18.51
CA GLU A 213 -5.28 23.25 -19.82
C GLU A 213 -3.93 23.97 -19.94
N ASN A 214 -3.51 24.69 -18.89
CA ASN A 214 -2.33 25.57 -18.93
C ASN A 214 -1.07 24.94 -18.32
N GLY A 215 -1.20 23.80 -17.64
CA GLY A 215 -0.11 23.02 -17.11
C GLY A 215 0.14 21.73 -17.90
N SER A 216 0.75 20.77 -17.22
CA SER A 216 0.92 19.39 -17.68
C SER A 216 0.43 18.43 -16.62
N TRP A 217 -0.28 17.38 -17.03
CA TRP A 217 -0.77 16.37 -16.09
C TRP A 217 -0.50 14.94 -16.55
N LEU A 218 -0.40 14.03 -15.58
CA LEU A 218 0.01 12.64 -15.74
C LEU A 218 -0.87 11.72 -14.90
N MET A 219 -1.03 10.49 -15.39
CA MET A 219 -1.43 9.38 -14.53
C MET A 219 -0.20 8.87 -13.76
N ILE A 220 -0.36 8.65 -12.45
CA ILE A 220 0.70 8.16 -11.57
C ILE A 220 0.44 6.70 -11.22
N LYS A 221 1.22 5.81 -11.83
CA LYS A 221 1.25 4.40 -11.44
C LYS A 221 1.80 4.25 -10.03
N ASN A 222 1.06 3.53 -9.21
CA ASN A 222 1.42 3.19 -7.85
C ASN A 222 1.57 1.67 -7.70
N PHE A 223 1.76 1.22 -6.47
CA PHE A 223 1.90 -0.18 -6.13
C PHE A 223 1.00 -0.57 -4.96
N ARG A 224 0.72 -1.87 -4.87
CA ARG A 224 -0.11 -2.45 -3.82
C ARG A 224 0.72 -3.13 -2.73
N PRO A 225 0.27 -3.10 -1.46
CA PRO A 225 -0.87 -2.37 -0.90
C PRO A 225 -0.74 -0.84 -0.91
N HIS A 226 -1.87 -0.12 -0.94
CA HIS A 226 -1.86 1.35 -0.88
C HIS A 226 -1.79 1.83 0.59
N ASP A 227 -0.60 1.70 1.17
CA ASP A 227 -0.31 2.21 2.50
C ASP A 227 0.19 3.66 2.41
N LYS A 228 -0.51 4.60 3.07
CA LYS A 228 -0.25 6.05 2.94
C LYS A 228 1.19 6.42 3.23
N GLU A 229 1.74 5.90 4.33
CA GLU A 229 3.12 6.18 4.75
C GLU A 229 4.15 5.57 3.81
N THR A 230 3.86 4.37 3.31
CA THR A 230 4.73 3.73 2.32
C THR A 230 4.75 4.52 1.02
N LEU A 231 3.60 4.95 0.51
CA LEU A 231 3.48 5.74 -0.70
C LEU A 231 4.14 7.11 -0.55
N PHE A 232 3.92 7.80 0.57
CA PHE A 232 4.60 9.06 0.89
C PHE A 232 6.13 8.88 0.94
N THR A 233 6.59 7.79 1.55
CA THR A 233 8.02 7.48 1.59
C THR A 233 8.59 7.22 0.20
N THR A 234 7.88 6.46 -0.65
CA THR A 234 8.30 6.27 -2.04
C THR A 234 8.33 7.59 -2.81
N PHE A 235 7.31 8.43 -2.67
CA PHE A 235 7.27 9.76 -3.28
C PHE A 235 8.48 10.62 -2.84
N ASN A 236 8.83 10.57 -1.57
CA ASN A 236 9.93 11.36 -1.00
C ASN A 236 11.32 10.83 -1.37
N THR A 237 11.48 9.52 -1.55
CA THR A 237 12.78 8.87 -1.75
C THR A 237 13.09 8.53 -3.20
N GLY A 238 12.06 8.36 -4.04
CA GLY A 238 12.19 7.85 -5.40
C GLY A 238 12.62 6.39 -5.46
N LYS A 239 12.44 5.66 -4.36
CA LYS A 239 12.78 4.25 -4.20
C LYS A 239 11.52 3.43 -3.95
N TYR A 240 11.54 2.15 -4.27
CA TYR A 240 10.48 1.23 -3.88
C TYR A 240 10.61 0.77 -2.42
N PRO A 241 9.52 0.24 -1.80
CA PRO A 241 9.49 -0.19 -0.41
C PRO A 241 10.58 -1.17 -0.01
N TYR A 242 10.96 -2.10 -0.90
CA TYR A 242 12.04 -3.04 -0.62
C TYR A 242 13.42 -2.37 -0.41
N LYS A 243 13.64 -1.16 -0.98
CA LYS A 243 14.86 -0.36 -0.78
C LYS A 243 14.75 0.61 0.40
N HIS A 244 13.70 1.42 0.46
CA HIS A 244 13.58 2.47 1.49
C HIS A 244 13.09 1.95 2.85
N LYS A 245 12.51 0.74 2.92
CA LYS A 245 12.06 0.07 4.17
C LYS A 245 10.99 0.82 4.98
N GLY A 246 10.40 1.87 4.39
CA GLY A 246 9.36 2.69 4.99
C GLY A 246 8.02 2.02 4.82
N PHE A 247 7.71 1.04 5.67
CA PHE A 247 6.45 0.28 5.61
C PHE A 247 5.31 0.93 6.42
N GLY A 248 5.56 2.08 7.07
CA GLY A 248 4.59 2.84 7.87
C GLY A 248 4.20 2.20 9.20
N LYS A 249 4.28 0.87 9.30
CA LYS A 249 3.89 0.09 10.46
C LYS A 249 4.73 -1.16 10.60
N CYS A 250 4.74 -1.69 11.81
CA CYS A 250 5.31 -2.99 12.10
C CYS A 250 4.41 -3.79 13.05
N TYR A 251 4.38 -5.10 12.85
CA TYR A 251 3.53 -6.05 13.57
C TYR A 251 4.36 -6.79 14.61
N LYS A 252 4.06 -6.53 15.89
CA LYS A 252 4.81 -7.09 17.02
C LYS A 252 4.02 -8.20 17.69
N PHE A 253 4.49 -9.44 17.56
CA PHE A 253 3.89 -10.60 18.20
C PHE A 253 4.39 -10.74 19.65
N LYS A 254 3.52 -11.21 20.54
CA LYS A 254 3.91 -11.50 21.93
C LYS A 254 5.04 -12.53 21.96
N ASN A 255 6.08 -12.27 22.74
CA ASN A 255 7.26 -13.13 22.91
C ASN A 255 8.05 -13.42 21.61
N VAL A 256 7.90 -12.59 20.58
CA VAL A 256 8.68 -12.68 19.34
C VAL A 256 9.51 -11.40 19.23
N SER A 257 10.82 -11.54 19.22
CA SER A 257 11.74 -10.40 19.24
C SER A 257 11.67 -9.51 17.99
N PRO A 258 11.76 -10.04 16.75
CA PRO A 258 11.75 -9.19 15.56
C PRO A 258 10.35 -8.63 15.26
N CYS A 259 10.29 -7.38 14.79
CA CYS A 259 9.07 -6.85 14.19
C CYS A 259 8.88 -7.38 12.77
N LEU A 260 7.65 -7.70 12.41
CA LEU A 260 7.27 -8.14 11.07
C LEU A 260 6.70 -6.95 10.29
N TYR A 261 7.02 -6.84 9.01
CA TYR A 261 6.54 -5.74 8.16
C TYR A 261 5.47 -6.21 7.17
N LEU A 262 5.59 -7.44 6.67
CA LEU A 262 4.67 -8.04 5.72
C LEU A 262 4.00 -9.26 6.33
N LEU A 263 2.68 -9.20 6.52
CA LEU A 263 1.90 -10.37 6.91
C LEU A 263 1.29 -11.01 5.65
N PRO A 264 1.28 -12.36 5.52
CA PRO A 264 0.66 -13.00 4.39
C PRO A 264 -0.81 -12.59 4.24
N ARG A 265 -1.16 -12.08 3.06
CA ARG A 265 -2.53 -11.84 2.64
C ARG A 265 -3.20 -13.19 2.33
N PHE A 266 -4.53 -13.21 2.35
CA PHE A 266 -5.38 -14.37 2.01
C PHE A 266 -5.46 -15.50 3.04
N ILE A 267 -4.86 -15.33 4.22
CA ILE A 267 -4.95 -16.31 5.33
C ILE A 267 -5.58 -15.71 6.60
N PHE A 268 -6.22 -14.55 6.49
CA PHE A 268 -6.84 -13.82 7.60
C PHE A 268 -5.92 -13.51 8.79
N LEU A 269 -4.60 -13.57 8.63
CA LEU A 269 -3.65 -13.33 9.72
C LEU A 269 -3.83 -11.94 10.34
N TYR A 270 -4.10 -10.93 9.51
CA TYR A 270 -4.38 -9.56 9.96
C TYR A 270 -5.58 -9.45 10.92
N LYS A 271 -6.53 -10.40 10.89
CA LYS A 271 -7.67 -10.42 11.83
C LYS A 271 -7.28 -10.86 13.23
N LEU A 272 -6.10 -11.46 13.41
CA LEU A 272 -5.60 -11.85 14.73
C LEU A 272 -5.25 -10.66 15.62
N GLU A 273 -5.15 -9.46 15.06
CA GLU A 273 -5.06 -8.21 15.81
C GLU A 273 -6.26 -8.02 16.76
N ILE A 274 -7.47 -8.38 16.31
CA ILE A 274 -8.71 -8.27 17.11
C ILE A 274 -8.62 -9.12 18.39
N PHE A 275 -7.91 -10.25 18.32
CA PHE A 275 -7.68 -11.14 19.45
C PHE A 275 -6.46 -10.75 20.31
N GLY A 276 -5.82 -9.61 20.02
CA GLY A 276 -4.66 -9.10 20.78
C GLY A 276 -3.43 -10.00 20.70
N ILE A 277 -3.25 -10.70 19.57
CA ILE A 277 -2.14 -11.65 19.35
C ILE A 277 -0.86 -10.93 18.97
N PHE A 278 -1.00 -9.87 18.19
CA PHE A 278 0.04 -8.92 17.89
C PHE A 278 -0.51 -7.51 18.02
N GLU A 279 0.41 -6.56 18.21
CA GLU A 279 0.13 -5.14 18.22
C GLU A 279 0.71 -4.50 16.97
N THR A 280 -0.05 -3.61 16.34
CA THR A 280 0.44 -2.78 15.24
C THR A 280 1.05 -1.52 15.82
N GLN A 281 2.34 -1.29 15.54
CA GLN A 281 3.06 -0.09 15.95
C GLN A 281 3.37 0.77 14.72
N PRO A 282 3.13 2.10 14.77
CA PRO A 282 3.56 2.99 13.69
C PRO A 282 5.09 2.98 13.61
N LEU A 283 5.61 2.96 12.40
CA LEU A 283 7.04 3.00 12.14
C LEU A 283 7.37 4.30 11.41
N PRO A 284 8.03 5.28 12.06
CA PRO A 284 8.44 6.49 11.39
C PRO A 284 9.42 6.15 10.26
N SER A 285 9.21 6.76 9.10
CA SER A 285 10.08 6.59 7.95
C SER A 285 11.47 7.16 8.25
N THR A 286 12.48 6.30 8.27
CA THR A 286 13.89 6.69 8.48
C THR A 286 14.66 6.86 7.18
N SER A 287 14.00 6.69 6.03
CA SER A 287 14.66 6.66 4.74
C SER A 287 15.08 8.05 4.26
N GLU A 288 16.26 8.12 3.66
CA GLU A 288 16.78 9.37 3.11
C GLU A 288 16.16 9.67 1.74
N GLY A 289 15.64 10.87 1.57
CA GLY A 289 14.95 11.37 0.39
C GLY A 289 15.00 12.89 0.32
N ILE A 290 14.00 13.53 -0.30
CA ILE A 290 13.91 15.00 -0.39
C ILE A 290 14.03 15.64 0.99
N LEU A 291 13.18 15.21 1.94
CA LEU A 291 13.10 15.85 3.26
C LEU A 291 14.38 15.72 4.08
N SER A 292 15.02 14.55 4.08
CA SER A 292 16.29 14.37 4.79
C SER A 292 17.41 15.18 4.15
N THR A 293 17.44 15.24 2.81
CA THR A 293 18.41 16.03 2.04
C THR A 293 18.28 17.51 2.39
N LEU A 294 17.07 18.06 2.30
CA LEU A 294 16.82 19.47 2.62
C LEU A 294 17.14 19.78 4.10
N LYS A 295 16.77 18.88 5.03
CA LYS A 295 17.08 19.02 6.45
C LYS A 295 18.59 19.01 6.71
N TYR A 296 19.34 18.11 6.07
CA TYR A 296 20.79 18.03 6.18
C TYR A 296 21.47 19.35 5.76
N PHE A 297 20.99 19.96 4.67
CA PHE A 297 21.50 21.25 4.18
C PHE A 297 20.88 22.47 4.85
N LYS A 298 20.04 22.28 5.89
CA LYS A 298 19.33 23.36 6.60
C LYS A 298 18.51 24.26 5.66
N ILE A 299 17.98 23.67 4.59
CA ILE A 299 17.15 24.38 3.62
C ILE A 299 15.70 24.40 4.13
N PRO A 300 15.03 25.56 4.15
CA PRO A 300 13.64 25.66 4.61
C PRO A 300 12.71 24.76 3.80
N SER A 301 12.16 23.74 4.47
CA SER A 301 11.23 22.77 3.92
C SER A 301 10.15 22.43 4.96
N TYR A 302 8.89 22.36 4.54
CA TYR A 302 7.76 22.10 5.44
C TYR A 302 6.87 21.00 4.89
N VAL A 303 6.47 20.08 5.77
CA VAL A 303 5.39 19.13 5.55
C VAL A 303 4.26 19.52 6.50
N ILE A 304 3.07 19.77 5.96
CA ILE A 304 1.90 20.22 6.72
C ILE A 304 0.87 19.12 6.69
N GLU A 305 0.57 18.60 7.87
CA GLU A 305 -0.48 17.62 8.14
C GLU A 305 -1.42 18.17 9.24
N SER A 306 -2.62 17.60 9.34
CA SER A 306 -3.57 17.99 10.39
C SER A 306 -3.06 17.51 11.76
N SER A 307 -3.28 18.31 12.79
CA SER A 307 -2.90 17.98 14.17
C SER A 307 -4.08 17.61 15.06
N GLU A 308 -5.20 17.16 14.47
CA GLU A 308 -6.45 16.82 15.18
C GLU A 308 -6.92 17.92 16.15
N SER A 309 -6.93 19.16 15.67
CA SER A 309 -7.27 20.33 16.49
C SER A 309 -8.79 20.48 16.71
N LYS A 310 -9.18 21.24 17.75
CA LYS A 310 -10.60 21.54 18.03
C LYS A 310 -11.23 22.33 16.88
N ILE A 311 -12.40 21.91 16.43
CA ILE A 311 -13.16 22.57 15.38
C ILE A 311 -13.63 23.95 15.86
N SER A 312 -13.25 25.02 15.15
CA SER A 312 -13.66 26.39 15.45
C SER A 312 -15.06 26.71 14.88
N SER A 313 -15.76 27.68 15.47
CA SER A 313 -17.07 28.14 14.97
C SER A 313 -17.00 28.67 13.53
N GLU A 314 -15.89 29.29 13.14
CA GLU A 314 -15.65 29.75 11.78
C GLU A 314 -15.58 28.58 10.78
N THR A 315 -14.91 27.49 11.17
CA THR A 315 -14.81 26.27 10.35
C THR A 315 -16.18 25.64 10.13
N ILE A 316 -17.02 25.62 11.19
CA ILE A 316 -18.40 25.13 11.09
C ILE A 316 -19.21 26.00 10.13
N LEU A 317 -19.05 27.33 10.17
CA LEU A 317 -19.73 28.23 9.26
C LEU A 317 -19.32 28.00 7.80
N LYS A 318 -18.01 27.89 7.54
CA LYS A 318 -17.47 27.55 6.21
C LYS A 318 -17.99 26.21 5.71
N PHE A 319 -17.99 25.19 6.57
CA PHE A 319 -18.53 23.88 6.26
C PHE A 319 -19.99 23.95 5.79
N LYS A 320 -20.85 24.66 6.55
CA LYS A 320 -22.26 24.84 6.20
C LYS A 320 -22.45 25.56 4.87
N ASN A 321 -21.61 26.54 4.58
CA ASN A 321 -21.70 27.31 3.34
C ASN A 321 -21.24 26.51 2.10
N ILE A 322 -20.19 25.71 2.24
CA ILE A 322 -19.56 24.99 1.12
C ILE A 322 -20.17 23.60 0.94
N ILE A 323 -20.22 22.80 2.01
CA ILE A 323 -20.66 21.41 1.96
C ILE A 323 -22.16 21.30 2.23
N GLY A 324 -22.71 22.13 3.10
CA GLY A 324 -24.15 22.19 3.40
C GLY A 324 -24.52 21.85 4.84
N GLU A 325 -25.81 21.99 5.16
CA GLU A 325 -26.36 21.63 6.46
C GLU A 325 -26.94 20.21 6.44
N PHE A 326 -26.60 19.42 7.45
CA PHE A 326 -27.02 18.02 7.57
C PHE A 326 -27.55 17.73 8.98
N PRO A 327 -28.49 16.76 9.12
CA PRO A 327 -28.95 16.32 10.43
C PRO A 327 -27.81 15.65 11.20
N LYS A 328 -27.70 15.96 12.49
CA LYS A 328 -26.61 15.46 13.33
C LYS A 328 -26.64 13.94 13.47
N ASN A 329 -25.62 13.27 12.95
CA ASN A 329 -25.36 11.84 13.09
C ASN A 329 -23.85 11.54 12.94
N ASN A 330 -23.45 10.29 13.18
CA ASN A 330 -22.05 9.86 13.08
C ASN A 330 -21.44 10.17 11.70
N LEU A 331 -22.20 9.96 10.62
CA LEU A 331 -21.75 10.18 9.25
C LEU A 331 -21.43 11.66 8.98
N THR A 332 -22.25 12.57 9.48
CA THR A 332 -22.04 14.02 9.37
C THR A 332 -20.93 14.53 10.28
N ASP A 333 -20.73 13.89 11.43
CA ASP A 333 -19.60 14.19 12.31
C ASP A 333 -18.28 13.81 11.61
N PHE A 334 -18.22 12.66 10.92
CA PHE A 334 -17.07 12.30 10.08
C PHE A 334 -16.82 13.31 8.96
N LEU A 335 -17.88 13.77 8.29
CA LEU A 335 -17.79 14.73 7.19
C LEU A 335 -17.25 16.09 7.69
N LEU A 336 -17.78 16.61 8.80
CA LEU A 336 -17.32 17.85 9.43
C LEU A 336 -15.86 17.73 9.91
N ASN A 337 -15.51 16.63 10.57
CA ASN A 337 -14.14 16.39 11.02
C ASN A 337 -13.16 16.35 9.83
N SER A 338 -13.52 15.65 8.75
CA SER A 338 -12.70 15.56 7.53
C SER A 338 -12.49 16.94 6.90
N PHE A 339 -13.55 17.74 6.77
CA PHE A 339 -13.46 19.12 6.30
C PHE A 339 -12.60 20.00 7.20
N ALA A 340 -12.76 19.91 8.53
CA ALA A 340 -12.01 20.72 9.46
C ALA A 340 -10.50 20.40 9.45
N GLN A 341 -10.13 19.13 9.29
CA GLN A 341 -8.74 18.71 9.15
C GLN A 341 -8.09 19.31 7.89
N ASP A 342 -8.78 19.24 6.76
CA ASP A 342 -8.29 19.80 5.50
C ASP A 342 -8.23 21.34 5.55
N GLU A 343 -9.20 22.00 6.20
CA GLU A 343 -9.19 23.45 6.39
C GLU A 343 -8.01 23.90 7.28
N GLU A 344 -7.71 23.14 8.33
CA GLU A 344 -6.52 23.38 9.17
C GLU A 344 -5.23 23.30 8.35
N VAL A 345 -5.10 22.26 7.52
CA VAL A 345 -3.95 22.08 6.61
C VAL A 345 -3.86 23.23 5.62
N PHE A 346 -4.99 23.63 5.00
CA PHE A 346 -5.06 24.74 4.06
C PHE A 346 -4.53 26.04 4.68
N GLN A 347 -5.06 26.43 5.85
CA GLN A 347 -4.67 27.68 6.52
C GLN A 347 -3.20 27.66 6.95
N LYS A 348 -2.71 26.53 7.48
CA LYS A 348 -1.29 26.37 7.85
C LYS A 348 -0.37 26.45 6.64
N ALA A 349 -0.72 25.78 5.54
CA ALA A 349 0.08 25.76 4.33
C ALA A 349 0.16 27.14 3.68
N LEU A 350 -0.98 27.82 3.54
CA LEU A 350 -1.03 29.16 2.93
C LEU A 350 -0.25 30.19 3.76
N SER A 351 -0.44 30.19 5.08
CA SER A 351 0.31 31.09 5.97
C SER A 351 1.81 30.79 6.01
N THR A 352 2.21 29.51 5.93
CA THR A 352 3.62 29.11 5.86
C THR A 352 4.26 29.59 4.55
N LYS A 353 3.57 29.40 3.41
CA LYS A 353 4.01 29.91 2.10
C LYS A 353 4.26 31.41 2.15
N GLN A 354 3.30 32.17 2.69
CA GLN A 354 3.39 33.64 2.77
C GLN A 354 4.51 34.11 3.69
N LYS A 355 4.66 33.51 4.88
CA LYS A 355 5.64 33.96 5.90
C LYS A 355 7.08 33.56 5.57
N SER A 356 7.29 32.36 5.03
CA SER A 356 8.62 31.76 4.92
C SER A 356 9.10 31.50 3.50
N SER A 357 8.21 31.52 2.49
CA SER A 357 8.52 31.23 1.08
C SER A 357 9.54 30.07 0.91
N PRO A 358 9.25 28.88 1.48
CA PRO A 358 10.21 27.80 1.57
C PRO A 358 10.55 27.21 0.20
N ILE A 359 11.69 26.54 0.08
CA ILE A 359 12.06 25.85 -1.17
C ILE A 359 11.14 24.65 -1.42
N TYR A 360 10.63 24.04 -0.35
CA TYR A 360 9.73 22.91 -0.43
C TYR A 360 8.59 23.05 0.58
N LEU A 361 7.35 22.97 0.12
CA LEU A 361 6.15 22.92 0.94
C LEU A 361 5.27 21.76 0.45
N HIS A 362 4.94 20.82 1.33
CA HIS A 362 4.06 19.71 1.03
C HIS A 362 2.87 19.73 2.00
N ALA A 363 1.67 19.97 1.50
CA ALA A 363 0.44 19.96 2.30
C ALA A 363 -0.37 18.68 2.00
N LEU A 364 -0.75 17.95 3.05
CA LEU A 364 -1.44 16.67 2.94
C LEU A 364 -2.92 16.82 3.31
N PHE A 365 -3.79 16.70 2.31
CA PHE A 365 -5.24 16.71 2.43
C PHE A 365 -5.76 15.28 2.31
N SER A 366 -6.46 14.82 3.34
CA SER A 366 -6.95 13.43 3.43
C SER A 366 -8.46 13.33 3.59
N GLY A 367 -9.13 14.48 3.64
CA GLY A 367 -10.56 14.56 3.84
C GLY A 367 -11.34 13.96 2.68
N LEU A 368 -10.94 14.18 1.42
CA LEU A 368 -11.64 13.62 0.25
C LEU A 368 -11.62 12.08 0.25
N ASP A 369 -10.47 11.44 0.47
CA ASP A 369 -10.37 9.97 0.68
C ASP A 369 -11.33 9.49 1.79
N THR A 370 -11.43 10.22 2.90
CA THR A 370 -12.31 9.85 4.01
C THR A 370 -13.79 10.01 3.67
N VAL A 371 -14.13 11.04 2.90
CA VAL A 371 -15.48 11.34 2.43
C VAL A 371 -15.90 10.36 1.35
N GLU A 372 -15.12 10.18 0.29
CA GLU A 372 -15.46 9.27 -0.82
C GLU A 372 -15.69 7.84 -0.30
N ARG A 373 -14.86 7.33 0.62
CA ARG A 373 -15.05 6.00 1.23
C ARG A 373 -16.43 5.78 1.84
N ARG A 374 -17.07 6.83 2.39
CA ARG A 374 -18.36 6.72 3.09
C ARG A 374 -19.55 7.18 2.24
N PHE A 375 -19.34 8.19 1.41
CA PHE A 375 -20.41 8.85 0.65
C PHE A 375 -20.55 8.34 -0.80
N TRP A 376 -19.63 7.50 -1.29
CA TRP A 376 -19.69 6.96 -2.67
C TRP A 376 -21.05 6.35 -3.00
N LYS A 377 -21.60 5.52 -2.10
CA LYS A 377 -22.90 4.86 -2.30
C LYS A 377 -24.07 5.83 -2.56
N TYR A 378 -23.98 7.09 -2.12
CA TYR A 378 -25.02 8.10 -2.33
C TYR A 378 -24.85 8.85 -3.65
N SER A 379 -23.59 9.10 -4.06
CA SER A 379 -23.28 9.80 -5.31
C SER A 379 -23.39 8.87 -6.52
N ARG A 380 -22.83 7.66 -6.42
CA ARG A 380 -22.85 6.63 -7.47
C ARG A 380 -23.29 5.27 -6.91
N PRO A 381 -24.61 5.03 -6.74
CA PRO A 381 -25.11 3.78 -6.21
C PRO A 381 -24.92 2.62 -7.21
N GLU A 382 -24.11 1.63 -6.85
CA GLU A 382 -23.94 0.38 -7.63
C GLU A 382 -25.20 -0.52 -7.59
N GLN A 383 -26.08 -0.29 -6.61
CA GLN A 383 -27.35 -0.98 -6.41
C GLN A 383 -28.36 0.00 -5.81
N PRO A 384 -29.67 -0.21 -6.03
CA PRO A 384 -30.71 0.57 -5.37
C PRO A 384 -30.51 0.57 -3.85
N LEU A 385 -30.52 1.76 -3.24
CA LEU A 385 -30.48 1.91 -1.80
C LEU A 385 -31.84 1.48 -1.21
N MET A 386 -31.83 0.82 -0.04
CA MET A 386 -33.07 0.38 0.63
C MET A 386 -33.95 1.56 1.05
N GLU A 387 -33.34 2.70 1.34
CA GLU A 387 -34.01 3.98 1.61
C GLU A 387 -33.45 5.03 0.65
N GLU A 388 -34.32 5.87 0.09
CA GLU A 388 -33.87 7.01 -0.72
C GLU A 388 -33.11 7.99 0.17
N PRO A 389 -31.80 8.18 -0.05
CA PRO A 389 -31.03 9.11 0.74
C PRO A 389 -31.49 10.54 0.43
N SER A 390 -31.32 11.45 1.39
CA SER A 390 -31.48 12.89 1.13
C SER A 390 -30.67 13.28 -0.12
N PRO A 391 -31.24 14.05 -1.07
CA PRO A 391 -30.50 14.58 -2.22
C PRO A 391 -29.23 15.37 -1.84
N LEU A 392 -29.13 15.84 -0.59
CA LEU A 392 -27.93 16.49 -0.09
C LEU A 392 -26.73 15.54 -0.03
N TYR A 393 -26.93 14.25 0.29
CA TYR A 393 -25.85 13.28 0.41
C TYR A 393 -25.23 12.89 -0.94
N SER A 394 -26.00 12.91 -2.03
CA SER A 394 -25.48 12.61 -3.37
C SER A 394 -24.53 13.70 -3.88
N MET A 395 -24.70 14.94 -3.43
CA MET A 395 -23.86 16.09 -3.79
C MET A 395 -22.62 16.26 -2.92
N VAL A 396 -22.44 15.46 -1.85
CA VAL A 396 -21.33 15.66 -0.89
C VAL A 396 -19.96 15.57 -1.56
N ILE A 397 -19.77 14.58 -2.45
CA ILE A 397 -18.49 14.40 -3.14
C ILE A 397 -18.23 15.58 -4.09
N ASP A 398 -19.19 15.94 -4.93
CA ASP A 398 -19.08 17.08 -5.86
C ASP A 398 -18.74 18.38 -5.12
N ARG A 399 -19.42 18.68 -4.02
CA ARG A 399 -19.14 19.86 -3.18
C ARG A 399 -17.74 19.82 -2.54
N TYR A 400 -17.21 18.63 -2.28
CA TYR A 400 -15.85 18.47 -1.78
C TYR A 400 -14.81 18.73 -2.88
N TYR A 401 -15.09 18.34 -4.13
CA TYR A 401 -14.28 18.75 -5.28
C TYR A 401 -14.33 20.27 -5.50
N ASP A 402 -15.50 20.90 -5.34
CA ASP A 402 -15.63 22.37 -5.39
C ASP A 402 -14.80 23.04 -4.28
N TYR A 403 -14.79 22.47 -3.08
CA TYR A 403 -13.92 22.93 -1.99
C TYR A 403 -12.43 22.83 -2.37
N TYR A 404 -11.99 21.69 -2.89
CA TYR A 404 -10.59 21.51 -3.32
C TYR A 404 -10.22 22.43 -4.50
N ASP A 405 -11.15 22.69 -5.42
CA ASP A 405 -10.96 23.67 -6.49
C ASP A 405 -10.68 25.08 -5.91
N SER A 406 -11.40 25.48 -4.86
CA SER A 406 -11.18 26.75 -4.18
C SER A 406 -9.81 26.86 -3.48
N ILE A 407 -9.30 25.74 -2.93
CA ILE A 407 -7.95 25.66 -2.36
C ILE A 407 -6.92 25.87 -3.48
N ILE A 408 -7.07 25.17 -4.61
CA ILE A 408 -6.19 25.30 -5.78
C ILE A 408 -6.18 26.76 -6.26
N GLY A 409 -7.34 27.40 -6.41
CA GLY A 409 -7.44 28.80 -6.79
C GLY A 409 -6.68 29.75 -5.86
N SER A 410 -6.70 29.48 -4.55
CA SER A 410 -5.97 30.26 -3.55
C SER A 410 -4.44 30.15 -3.72
N PHE A 411 -3.91 28.97 -4.07
CA PHE A 411 -2.49 28.80 -4.37
C PHE A 411 -2.10 29.35 -5.73
N LEU A 412 -2.95 29.19 -6.75
CA LEU A 412 -2.73 29.73 -8.09
C LEU A 412 -2.62 31.26 -8.10
N SER A 413 -3.51 31.95 -7.38
CA SER A 413 -3.50 33.43 -7.31
C SER A 413 -2.24 34.01 -6.67
N THR A 414 -1.47 33.19 -5.95
CA THR A 414 -0.21 33.59 -5.29
C THR A 414 1.02 32.91 -5.89
N LEU A 415 0.88 32.23 -7.04
CA LEU A 415 1.95 31.52 -7.72
C LEU A 415 2.98 32.51 -8.30
N LYS A 416 4.24 32.36 -7.92
CA LYS A 416 5.35 33.20 -8.41
C LYS A 416 6.05 32.55 -9.61
N GLU A 417 6.83 33.32 -10.37
CA GLU A 417 7.53 32.83 -11.56
C GLU A 417 8.56 31.73 -11.25
N ASP A 418 9.17 31.75 -10.06
CA ASP A 418 10.14 30.77 -9.58
C ASP A 418 9.49 29.66 -8.74
N GLU A 419 8.18 29.44 -8.89
CA GLU A 419 7.42 28.40 -8.21
C GLU A 419 6.81 27.40 -9.20
N VAL A 420 6.77 26.14 -8.76
CA VAL A 420 5.96 25.08 -9.37
C VAL A 420 4.94 24.63 -8.34
N LEU A 421 3.66 24.71 -8.72
CA LEU A 421 2.55 24.16 -7.97
C LEU A 421 2.20 22.78 -8.55
N ILE A 422 2.04 21.81 -7.64
CA ILE A 422 1.80 20.42 -7.98
C ILE A 422 0.57 19.96 -7.21
N ILE A 423 -0.46 19.51 -7.93
CA ILE A 423 -1.63 18.87 -7.36
C ILE A 423 -1.42 17.37 -7.57
N TYR A 424 -1.39 16.62 -6.49
CA TYR A 424 -0.97 15.22 -6.52
C TYR A 424 -1.94 14.34 -5.75
N SER A 425 -2.24 13.18 -6.30
CA SER A 425 -2.89 12.10 -5.58
C SER A 425 -2.22 10.78 -5.90
N PRO A 426 -1.78 10.01 -4.90
CA PRO A 426 -1.12 8.72 -5.13
C PRO A 426 -2.06 7.68 -5.74
N TYR A 427 -3.37 7.79 -5.55
CA TYR A 427 -4.39 6.84 -5.98
C TYR A 427 -5.75 7.52 -6.12
N GLY A 428 -6.61 6.98 -6.99
CA GLY A 428 -8.04 7.33 -7.01
C GLY A 428 -8.86 6.49 -6.04
N MET A 429 -10.15 6.35 -6.34
CA MET A 429 -11.11 5.60 -5.53
C MET A 429 -11.97 4.68 -6.39
N SER A 430 -12.47 3.59 -5.81
CA SER A 430 -13.37 2.66 -6.49
C SER A 430 -14.37 2.03 -5.53
N PRO A 431 -15.54 1.58 -6.02
CA PRO A 431 -16.53 0.92 -5.19
C PRO A 431 -15.98 -0.39 -4.62
N ILE A 432 -16.43 -0.76 -3.41
CA ILE A 432 -16.07 -2.04 -2.81
C ILE A 432 -16.71 -3.19 -3.62
N PRO A 433 -15.95 -4.26 -3.97
CA PRO A 433 -16.50 -5.43 -4.66
C PRO A 433 -17.63 -6.11 -3.88
N LEU A 434 -18.56 -6.73 -4.62
CA LEU A 434 -19.76 -7.36 -4.05
C LEU A 434 -19.47 -8.30 -2.88
N TRP A 435 -18.47 -9.18 -3.00
CA TRP A 435 -18.14 -10.14 -1.94
C TRP A 435 -17.66 -9.46 -0.64
N LYS A 436 -16.91 -8.35 -0.74
CA LYS A 436 -16.50 -7.56 0.43
C LYS A 436 -17.70 -6.81 1.03
N ARG A 437 -18.63 -6.33 0.21
CA ARG A 437 -19.88 -5.71 0.69
C ARG A 437 -20.71 -6.70 1.50
N ILE A 438 -20.85 -7.94 1.02
CA ILE A 438 -21.54 -9.02 1.77
C ILE A 438 -20.85 -9.30 3.10
N LEU A 439 -19.51 -9.38 3.12
CA LEU A 439 -18.78 -9.53 4.38
C LEU A 439 -19.00 -8.33 5.31
N ASN A 440 -18.95 -7.10 4.80
CA ASN A 440 -19.17 -5.91 5.61
C ASN A 440 -20.58 -5.89 6.21
N PHE A 441 -21.60 -6.34 5.47
CA PHE A 441 -22.96 -6.54 5.97
C PHE A 441 -22.99 -7.54 7.14
N ILE A 442 -22.37 -8.70 6.99
CA ILE A 442 -22.28 -9.72 8.06
C ILE A 442 -21.57 -9.17 9.31
N TYR A 443 -20.58 -8.30 9.12
CA TYR A 443 -19.78 -7.73 10.22
C TYR A 443 -20.30 -6.37 10.73
N GLY A 444 -21.41 -5.84 10.19
CA GLY A 444 -21.95 -4.52 10.59
C GLY A 444 -21.04 -3.33 10.26
N THR A 445 -20.26 -3.41 9.18
CA THR A 445 -19.31 -2.35 8.73
C THR A 445 -19.74 -1.72 7.40
N GLU A 446 -21.04 -1.51 7.23
CA GLU A 446 -21.68 -1.00 5.99
C GLU A 446 -21.44 0.48 5.71
N GLU A 447 -20.76 1.20 6.61
CA GLU A 447 -20.43 2.61 6.45
C GLU A 447 -19.45 2.84 5.29
N ILE A 448 -18.56 1.89 5.02
CA ILE A 448 -17.57 2.00 3.94
C ILE A 448 -18.16 1.42 2.65
N SER A 449 -18.21 2.24 1.60
CA SER A 449 -18.76 1.92 0.28
C SER A 449 -17.74 1.99 -0.85
N ALA A 450 -16.63 2.69 -0.65
CA ALA A 450 -15.51 2.75 -1.58
C ALA A 450 -14.18 2.53 -0.86
N TYR A 451 -13.14 2.18 -1.63
CA TYR A 451 -11.80 1.90 -1.15
C TYR A 451 -10.75 2.10 -2.26
N HIS A 452 -9.49 2.21 -1.86
CA HIS A 452 -8.38 2.49 -2.78
C HIS A 452 -7.56 1.25 -3.16
N ASP A 453 -7.74 0.10 -2.51
CA ASP A 453 -6.98 -1.14 -2.79
C ASP A 453 -6.98 -1.59 -4.27
N ASN A 454 -8.11 -1.39 -4.96
CA ASN A 454 -8.28 -1.70 -6.40
C ASN A 454 -8.60 -0.45 -7.21
N ALA A 455 -8.33 0.74 -6.66
CA ALA A 455 -8.60 1.99 -7.35
C ALA A 455 -7.72 2.16 -8.61
N PRO A 456 -8.14 3.04 -9.54
CA PRO A 456 -7.30 3.47 -10.64
C PRO A 456 -6.00 4.13 -10.15
N ASP A 457 -5.06 4.26 -11.09
CA ASP A 457 -3.82 5.01 -10.89
C ASP A 457 -4.09 6.43 -10.40
N GLY A 458 -3.12 7.00 -9.68
CA GLY A 458 -3.17 8.36 -9.18
C GLY A 458 -3.08 9.40 -10.29
N ILE A 459 -3.09 10.68 -9.91
CA ILE A 459 -2.95 11.81 -10.83
C ILE A 459 -1.94 12.81 -10.28
N ALA A 460 -1.16 13.43 -11.17
CA ALA A 460 -0.34 14.57 -10.85
C ALA A 460 -0.53 15.67 -11.89
N ILE A 461 -0.78 16.90 -11.46
CA ILE A 461 -0.94 18.09 -12.31
C ILE A 461 0.12 19.09 -11.88
N PHE A 462 0.93 19.56 -12.84
CA PHE A 462 2.03 20.49 -12.64
C PHE A 462 1.73 21.79 -13.36
N ILE A 463 1.97 22.91 -12.68
CA ILE A 463 1.90 24.24 -13.28
C ILE A 463 3.01 25.13 -12.74
N GLY A 464 3.68 25.84 -13.64
CA GLY A 464 4.79 26.74 -13.32
C GLY A 464 5.54 27.15 -14.58
N SER A 465 6.41 28.15 -14.48
CA SER A 465 7.19 28.67 -15.63
C SER A 465 8.13 27.63 -16.22
N SER A 466 8.50 26.62 -15.43
CA SER A 466 9.43 25.56 -15.82
C SER A 466 8.80 24.28 -16.36
N ILE A 467 7.47 24.25 -16.38
CA ILE A 467 6.67 23.11 -16.79
C ILE A 467 6.20 23.32 -18.22
N GLU A 468 6.26 22.26 -19.02
CA GLU A 468 5.73 22.27 -20.38
C GLU A 468 4.21 22.53 -20.34
N LYS A 469 3.73 23.42 -21.21
CA LYS A 469 2.29 23.63 -21.39
C LYS A 469 1.77 22.62 -22.39
N GLY A 470 0.70 21.89 -22.08
CA GLY A 470 0.12 21.03 -23.12
C GLY A 470 -0.81 19.91 -22.66
N GLY A 471 -1.33 19.94 -21.43
CA GLY A 471 -2.31 18.96 -20.98
C GLY A 471 -1.70 17.58 -20.69
N PHE A 472 -2.30 16.51 -21.21
CA PHE A 472 -1.94 15.15 -20.82
C PHE A 472 -0.57 14.73 -21.35
N GLN A 473 0.33 14.35 -20.45
CA GLN A 473 1.69 13.91 -20.79
C GLN A 473 1.86 12.38 -20.68
N GLY A 474 0.79 11.60 -20.50
CA GLY A 474 0.85 10.14 -20.37
C GLY A 474 0.99 9.66 -18.93
N GLU A 475 1.74 8.57 -18.74
CA GLU A 475 1.92 7.92 -17.44
C GLU A 475 3.32 8.17 -16.86
N ALA A 476 3.44 8.20 -15.54
CA ALA A 476 4.70 8.14 -14.80
C ALA A 476 4.51 7.26 -13.56
N GLU A 477 5.59 6.87 -12.91
CA GLU A 477 5.50 6.10 -11.66
C GLU A 477 5.71 7.00 -10.45
N ILE A 478 5.16 6.63 -9.29
CA ILE A 478 5.35 7.37 -8.04
C ILE A 478 6.84 7.55 -7.67
N VAL A 479 7.69 6.60 -8.04
CA VAL A 479 9.16 6.68 -7.81
C VAL A 479 9.82 7.79 -8.64
N ASP A 480 9.20 8.24 -9.73
CA ASP A 480 9.73 9.31 -10.58
C ASP A 480 9.54 10.72 -9.97
N MET A 481 8.71 10.84 -8.92
CA MET A 481 8.42 12.12 -8.28
C MET A 481 9.67 12.69 -7.60
N ALA A 482 10.34 11.94 -6.72
CA ALA A 482 11.53 12.43 -6.02
C ALA A 482 12.65 12.95 -6.97
N PRO A 483 13.13 12.19 -7.97
CA PRO A 483 14.17 12.67 -8.86
C PRO A 483 13.71 13.89 -9.68
N THR A 484 12.44 13.95 -10.07
CA THR A 484 11.89 15.12 -10.79
C THR A 484 11.87 16.36 -9.90
N LEU A 485 11.42 16.25 -8.66
CA LEU A 485 11.37 17.37 -7.72
C LEU A 485 12.77 17.84 -7.32
N LEU A 486 13.70 16.91 -7.09
CA LEU A 486 15.11 17.25 -6.83
C LEU A 486 15.70 18.03 -8.00
N TYR A 487 15.50 17.56 -9.23
CA TYR A 487 15.96 18.27 -10.42
C TYR A 487 15.36 19.67 -10.53
N LEU A 488 14.04 19.84 -10.33
CA LEU A 488 13.39 21.15 -10.38
C LEU A 488 13.93 22.11 -9.31
N MET A 489 14.25 21.61 -8.12
CA MET A 489 14.88 22.39 -7.03
C MET A 489 16.39 22.63 -7.23
N GLY A 490 16.99 22.09 -8.30
CA GLY A 490 18.41 22.25 -8.63
C GLY A 490 19.35 21.26 -7.93
N PHE A 491 18.82 20.20 -7.34
CA PHE A 491 19.61 19.11 -6.74
C PHE A 491 19.95 18.03 -7.76
N PRO A 492 21.06 17.30 -7.55
CA PRO A 492 21.41 16.17 -8.40
C PRO A 492 20.47 14.98 -8.15
N VAL A 493 20.39 14.09 -9.12
CA VAL A 493 19.60 12.87 -9.03
C VAL A 493 20.50 11.72 -8.60
N ALA A 494 20.07 10.93 -7.62
CA ALA A 494 20.86 9.81 -7.16
C ALA A 494 20.63 8.56 -8.01
N LYS A 495 21.71 7.85 -8.36
CA LYS A 495 21.67 6.64 -9.21
C LYS A 495 21.06 5.41 -8.53
N ASP A 496 20.93 5.44 -7.21
CA ASP A 496 20.31 4.36 -6.42
C ASP A 496 18.79 4.50 -6.27
N MET A 497 18.23 5.64 -6.67
CA MET A 497 16.79 5.82 -6.87
C MET A 497 16.29 4.87 -7.96
N ASP A 498 15.07 4.36 -7.80
CA ASP A 498 14.41 3.53 -8.80
C ASP A 498 13.77 4.38 -9.91
N GLY A 499 13.30 5.58 -9.57
CA GLY A 499 12.70 6.50 -10.52
C GLY A 499 13.70 7.34 -11.30
N SER A 500 13.18 8.06 -12.30
CA SER A 500 13.91 8.95 -13.18
C SER A 500 13.23 10.31 -13.33
N VAL A 501 13.97 11.32 -13.77
CA VAL A 501 13.38 12.64 -14.05
C VAL A 501 12.37 12.52 -15.19
N ILE A 502 11.14 12.97 -14.97
CA ILE A 502 10.07 12.97 -15.97
C ILE A 502 10.32 14.12 -16.96
N LYS A 503 11.24 13.92 -17.90
CA LYS A 503 11.69 14.98 -18.84
C LYS A 503 10.55 15.61 -19.64
N LYS A 504 9.53 14.83 -20.00
CA LYS A 504 8.36 15.30 -20.77
C LYS A 504 7.52 16.35 -20.04
N LEU A 505 7.64 16.49 -18.72
CA LEU A 505 6.97 17.55 -17.96
C LEU A 505 7.69 18.89 -18.02
N ILE A 506 8.96 18.91 -18.42
CA ILE A 506 9.85 20.05 -18.19
C ILE A 506 10.08 20.77 -19.52
N ASP A 507 10.00 22.10 -19.52
CA ASP A 507 10.24 22.91 -20.71
C ASP A 507 11.62 22.50 -21.33
N PRO A 508 11.66 22.09 -22.61
CA PRO A 508 12.88 21.71 -23.30
C PRO A 508 14.01 22.75 -23.24
N LYS A 509 13.68 24.04 -23.14
CA LYS A 509 14.65 25.13 -22.96
C LYS A 509 15.37 25.03 -21.62
N ILE A 510 14.65 24.63 -20.57
CA ILE A 510 15.22 24.45 -19.23
C ILE A 510 16.09 23.20 -19.19
N LEU A 511 15.64 22.09 -19.79
CA LEU A 511 16.45 20.87 -19.90
C LEU A 511 17.77 21.10 -20.65
N LYS A 512 17.77 21.99 -21.67
CA LYS A 512 18.98 22.39 -22.40
C LYS A 512 19.91 23.27 -21.56
N ARG A 513 19.35 24.17 -20.75
CA ARG A 513 20.11 25.10 -19.91
C ARG A 513 20.69 24.43 -18.66
N ASN A 514 19.94 23.51 -18.06
CA ASN A 514 20.27 22.82 -16.81
C ASN A 514 20.31 21.31 -17.06
N PRO A 515 21.46 20.74 -17.45
CA PRO A 515 21.56 19.29 -17.63
C PRO A 515 21.36 18.55 -16.30
N ILE A 516 20.84 17.32 -16.37
CA ILE A 516 20.63 16.47 -15.19
C ILE A 516 21.98 15.98 -14.67
N PHE A 517 22.33 16.39 -13.45
CA PHE A 517 23.52 15.91 -12.75
C PHE A 517 23.20 14.68 -11.90
N PHE A 518 24.11 13.71 -11.88
CA PHE A 518 23.94 12.48 -11.13
C PHE A 518 24.97 12.32 -10.02
N ILE A 519 24.50 11.89 -8.85
CA ILE A 519 25.34 11.41 -7.74
C ILE A 519 25.09 9.92 -7.52
N ARG A 520 25.93 9.26 -6.70
CA ARG A 520 25.76 7.82 -6.43
C ARG A 520 24.53 7.55 -5.55
N SER A 521 24.45 8.21 -4.41
CA SER A 521 23.39 8.03 -3.40
C SER A 521 23.33 9.23 -2.48
N TYR A 522 22.14 9.55 -1.96
CA TYR A 522 21.97 10.47 -0.83
C TYR A 522 22.35 9.86 0.52
N GLU A 523 22.37 8.52 0.61
CA GLU A 523 22.67 7.74 1.83
C GLU A 523 24.18 7.62 2.13
N SER A 524 25.02 8.27 1.33
CA SER A 524 26.46 8.40 1.56
C SER A 524 26.80 9.81 2.03
N GLU A 525 27.90 10.01 2.75
CA GLU A 525 28.36 11.35 3.15
C GLU A 525 28.52 12.27 1.92
N ILE A 526 27.56 13.18 1.71
CA ILE A 526 27.62 14.22 0.67
C ILE A 526 28.04 15.52 1.32
N SER A 527 29.04 16.18 0.74
CA SER A 527 29.33 17.59 1.01
C SER A 527 28.84 18.45 -0.17
N ILE A 528 27.83 19.30 0.06
CA ILE A 528 27.41 20.30 -0.92
C ILE A 528 27.96 21.67 -0.52
N ARG A 529 28.59 22.39 -1.45
CA ARG A 529 28.94 23.81 -1.27
C ARG A 529 27.84 24.67 -1.91
N MET A 530 27.30 25.64 -1.17
CA MET A 530 26.39 26.63 -1.73
C MET A 530 27.19 27.67 -2.52
N MET A 531 26.82 27.96 -3.77
CA MET A 531 27.29 29.18 -4.42
C MET A 531 26.70 30.39 -3.69
N LYS A 532 27.57 31.32 -3.27
CA LYS A 532 27.17 32.59 -2.67
C LYS A 532 26.46 33.49 -3.67
#